data_AF-A0A4R8ILD8-F1
#
_entry.id   AF-A0A4R8ILD8-F1
#
_cell.length_a   1.000
_cell.length_b   1.000
_cell.length_c   1.000
_cell.angle_alpha   90.00
_cell.angle_beta   90.00
_cell.angle_gamma   90.00
#
_symmetry.space_group_name_H-M   'P 1'
#
loop_
_entity.id
_entity.type
_entity.pdbx_description
1 polymer ?
#
loop_
_entity_poly.entity_id
_entity_poly.type
_entity_poly.pdbx_seq_one_letter_code
_entity_poly.pdbx_strand_id
1 'polypeptide(L)'
;MRITSLSLFLGWYVVLLLAGCAVSAPVQEMSNARQTIQAAKEVGAGEHAPELLSIAEKLLDRAARKLEQGDYPVARDFALEAQEQAMLARQTALDKSGNRPQND
;
A
#
# COMPACT_ATOMS: atom_id res chain seq x y z
N MET A 1 -40.68 -1.35 29.85
CA MET A 1 -39.44 -2.13 30.01
C MET A 1 -39.52 -3.35 29.07
N ARG A 2 -39.58 -3.30 27.73
CA ARG A 2 -39.00 -2.47 26.64
C ARG A 2 -37.48 -2.58 26.41
N ILE A 3 -36.84 -3.63 26.92
CA ILE A 3 -35.37 -3.82 26.78
C ILE A 3 -35.02 -5.23 26.24
N THR A 4 -35.89 -6.23 26.38
CA THR A 4 -35.61 -7.62 25.96
C THR A 4 -35.62 -7.83 24.44
N SER A 5 -36.43 -7.10 23.68
CA SER A 5 -36.49 -7.19 22.22
C SER A 5 -35.31 -6.48 21.54
N LEU A 6 -34.78 -5.41 22.12
CA LEU A 6 -33.65 -4.66 21.56
C LEU A 6 -32.33 -5.46 21.66
N SER A 7 -32.18 -6.27 22.72
CA SER A 7 -31.03 -7.15 22.92
C SER A 7 -30.98 -8.34 21.94
N LEU A 8 -32.14 -8.81 21.47
CA LEU A 8 -32.23 -9.89 20.49
C LEU A 8 -31.83 -9.45 19.08
N PHE A 9 -32.16 -8.21 18.70
CA PHE A 9 -31.74 -7.63 17.43
C PHE A 9 -30.25 -7.23 17.42
N LEU A 10 -29.68 -6.85 18.58
CA LEU A 10 -28.26 -6.53 18.70
C LEU A 10 -27.39 -7.80 18.62
N GLY A 11 -27.85 -8.92 19.17
CA GLY A 11 -27.13 -10.20 19.11
C GLY A 11 -27.04 -10.80 17.69
N TRP A 12 -28.08 -10.62 16.88
CA TRP A 12 -28.10 -11.09 15.49
C TRP A 12 -27.13 -10.32 14.59
N TYR A 13 -26.92 -9.03 14.86
CA TYR A 13 -26.02 -8.18 14.06
C TYR A 13 -24.53 -8.49 14.29
N VAL A 14 -24.17 -9.05 15.44
CA VAL A 14 -22.77 -9.33 15.81
C VAL A 14 -22.24 -10.61 15.14
N VAL A 15 -23.11 -11.56 14.79
CA VAL A 15 -22.71 -12.87 14.21
C VAL A 15 -22.28 -12.78 12.74
N LEU A 16 -22.65 -11.71 12.02
CA LEU A 16 -22.38 -11.55 10.58
C LEU A 16 -20.98 -11.04 10.22
N LEU A 17 -20.12 -10.72 11.18
CA LEU A 17 -18.78 -10.15 10.94
C LEU A 17 -17.64 -11.17 10.79
N LEU A 18 -17.92 -12.48 10.86
CA LEU A 18 -16.88 -13.52 10.92
C LEU A 18 -16.71 -14.37 9.64
N ALA A 19 -17.36 -14.02 8.53
CA ALA A 19 -17.33 -14.80 7.28
C ALA A 19 -16.38 -14.21 6.20
N GLY A 20 -15.30 -13.53 6.60
CA GLY A 20 -14.38 -12.83 5.69
C GLY A 20 -13.03 -13.51 5.49
N CYS A 21 -12.91 -14.83 5.61
CA CYS A 21 -11.64 -15.55 5.36
C CYS A 21 -11.65 -16.23 4.00
N ALA A 22 -11.74 -15.43 2.94
CA ALA A 22 -11.39 -15.87 1.59
C ALA A 22 -10.17 -15.05 1.15
N VAL A 23 -9.11 -15.73 0.70
CA VAL A 23 -7.93 -15.11 0.08
C VAL A 23 -8.42 -14.25 -1.09
N SER A 24 -8.60 -12.97 -0.83
CA SER A 24 -9.14 -11.99 -1.77
C SER A 24 -8.00 -11.20 -2.38
N ALA A 25 -8.27 -10.58 -3.52
CA ALA A 25 -7.31 -9.74 -4.22
C ALA A 25 -6.75 -8.65 -3.26
N PRO A 26 -5.41 -8.42 -3.22
CA PRO A 26 -4.75 -7.48 -2.31
C PRO A 26 -4.92 -6.01 -2.75
N VAL A 27 -6.17 -5.56 -2.87
CA VAL A 27 -6.50 -4.22 -3.39
C VAL A 27 -5.90 -3.11 -2.52
N GLN A 28 -5.85 -3.34 -1.20
CA GLN A 28 -5.32 -2.39 -0.24
C GLN A 28 -3.82 -2.20 -0.40
N GLU A 29 -3.06 -3.30 -0.45
CA GLU A 29 -1.61 -3.28 -0.61
C GLU A 29 -1.21 -2.67 -1.96
N MET A 30 -1.92 -3.02 -3.04
CA MET A 30 -1.74 -2.42 -4.35
C MET A 30 -2.00 -0.91 -4.35
N SER A 31 -3.00 -0.44 -3.59
CA SER A 31 -3.30 0.98 -3.46
C SER A 31 -2.23 1.71 -2.65
N ASN A 32 -1.80 1.13 -1.53
CA ASN A 32 -0.75 1.71 -0.68
C ASN A 32 0.57 1.85 -1.43
N ALA A 33 0.95 0.83 -2.21
CA ALA A 33 2.13 0.88 -3.08
C ALA A 33 2.04 2.03 -4.10
N ARG A 34 0.91 2.17 -4.81
CA ARG A 34 0.69 3.27 -5.77
C ARG A 34 0.80 4.64 -5.11
N GLN A 35 0.13 4.83 -3.98
CA GLN A 35 0.13 6.09 -3.25
C GLN A 35 1.53 6.44 -2.75
N THR A 36 2.29 5.45 -2.28
CA THR A 36 3.66 5.66 -1.79
C THR A 36 4.63 6.01 -2.92
N ILE A 37 4.52 5.35 -4.08
CA ILE A 37 5.28 5.70 -5.29
C ILE A 37 4.98 7.13 -5.72
N GLN A 38 3.70 7.51 -5.70
CA GLN A 38 3.30 8.88 -6.04
C GLN A 38 3.87 9.90 -5.04
N ALA A 39 3.79 9.62 -3.74
CA ALA A 39 4.38 10.46 -2.70
C ALA A 39 5.92 10.57 -2.82
N ALA A 40 6.60 9.51 -3.27
CA ALA A 40 8.04 9.55 -3.56
C ALA A 40 8.35 10.46 -4.75
N LYS A 41 7.55 10.40 -5.82
CA LYS A 41 7.69 11.27 -7.00
C LYS A 41 7.49 12.74 -6.64
N GLU A 42 6.49 13.05 -5.81
CA GLU A 42 6.16 14.41 -5.39
C GLU A 42 7.30 15.11 -4.64
N VAL A 43 8.14 14.35 -3.92
CA VAL A 43 9.31 14.89 -3.22
C VAL A 43 10.61 14.81 -4.04
N GLY A 44 10.51 14.52 -5.34
CA GLY A 44 11.67 14.53 -6.25
C GLY A 44 12.51 13.24 -6.22
N ALA A 45 11.95 12.10 -5.83
CA ALA A 45 12.69 10.83 -5.88
C ALA A 45 13.18 10.45 -7.28
N GLY A 46 12.57 10.96 -8.35
CA GLY A 46 13.08 10.77 -9.71
C GLY A 46 14.47 11.36 -9.94
N GLU A 47 14.85 12.43 -9.23
CA GLU A 47 16.18 13.02 -9.33
C GLU A 47 17.12 12.48 -8.25
N HIS A 48 16.59 12.35 -7.03
CA HIS A 48 17.40 12.09 -5.85
C HIS A 48 17.54 10.60 -5.50
N ALA A 49 16.61 9.76 -5.93
CA ALA A 49 16.58 8.33 -5.67
C ALA A 49 16.03 7.51 -6.87
N PRO A 50 16.54 7.73 -8.10
CA PRO A 50 15.96 7.15 -9.32
C PRO A 50 15.96 5.62 -9.34
N GLU A 51 17.00 5.01 -8.77
CA GLU A 51 17.12 3.55 -8.71
C GLU A 51 16.04 2.93 -7.82
N LEU A 52 15.88 3.43 -6.59
CA LEU A 52 14.85 2.96 -5.65
C LEU A 52 13.44 3.17 -6.21
N LEU A 53 13.18 4.33 -6.82
CA LEU A 53 11.92 4.61 -7.48
C LEU A 53 11.65 3.63 -8.64
N SER A 54 12.66 3.36 -9.48
CA SER A 54 12.54 2.41 -10.59
C SER A 54 12.26 0.98 -10.09
N ILE A 55 12.91 0.57 -9.00
CA ILE A 55 12.68 -0.75 -8.40
C ILE A 55 11.24 -0.84 -7.90
N ALA A 56 10.75 0.17 -7.18
CA ALA A 56 9.36 0.22 -6.68
C ALA A 56 8.33 0.08 -7.82
N GLU A 57 8.52 0.82 -8.91
CA GLU A 57 7.63 0.76 -10.08
C GLU A 57 7.64 -0.62 -10.75
N LYS A 58 8.82 -1.22 -10.92
CA LYS A 58 8.97 -2.58 -11.49
C LYS A 58 8.34 -3.66 -10.60
N LEU A 59 8.40 -3.49 -9.28
CA LEU A 59 7.75 -4.40 -8.33
C LEU A 59 6.23 -4.26 -8.39
N LEU A 60 5.70 -3.03 -8.42
CA LEU A 60 4.25 -2.81 -8.57
C LEU A 60 3.70 -3.36 -9.90
N ASP A 61 4.47 -3.22 -10.98
CA ASP A 61 4.15 -3.80 -12.28
C ASP A 61 4.16 -5.35 -12.25
N ARG A 62 5.12 -5.96 -11.54
CA ARG A 62 5.10 -7.41 -11.25
C ARG A 62 3.89 -7.81 -10.41
N ALA A 63 3.54 -7.02 -9.39
CA ALA A 63 2.36 -7.24 -8.57
C ALA A 63 1.08 -7.23 -9.40
N ALA A 64 0.94 -6.26 -10.32
CA ALA A 64 -0.20 -6.15 -11.22
C ALA A 64 -0.35 -7.38 -12.13
N ARG A 65 0.74 -7.85 -12.75
CA ARG A 65 0.71 -9.10 -13.54
C ARG A 65 0.28 -10.30 -12.72
N LYS A 66 0.74 -10.39 -11.47
CA LYS A 66 0.38 -11.50 -10.57
C LYS A 66 -1.07 -11.45 -10.13
N LEU A 67 -1.59 -10.24 -9.90
CA LEU A 67 -3.00 -9.98 -9.65
C LEU A 67 -3.86 -10.47 -10.82
N GLU A 68 -3.49 -10.12 -12.06
CA GLU A 68 -4.18 -10.54 -13.28
C GLU A 68 -4.16 -12.06 -13.49
N GLN A 69 -3.09 -12.73 -13.05
CA GLN A 69 -2.97 -14.19 -13.09
C GLN A 69 -3.76 -14.90 -11.97
N GLY A 70 -4.37 -14.16 -11.04
CA GLY A 70 -5.03 -14.72 -9.87
C GLY A 70 -4.07 -15.19 -8.77
N ASP A 71 -2.77 -14.91 -8.91
CA ASP A 71 -1.72 -15.26 -7.95
C ASP A 71 -1.66 -14.19 -6.84
N TYR A 72 -2.73 -14.11 -6.06
CA TYR A 72 -2.94 -13.06 -5.04
C TYR A 72 -1.87 -13.02 -3.94
N PRO A 73 -1.37 -14.15 -3.40
CA PRO A 73 -0.29 -14.12 -2.41
C PRO A 73 0.97 -13.46 -2.98
N VAL A 74 1.40 -13.86 -4.18
CA VAL A 74 2.60 -13.31 -4.81
C VAL A 74 2.39 -11.86 -5.24
N ALA A 75 1.18 -11.50 -5.69
CA ALA A 75 0.84 -10.11 -5.98
C ALA A 75 0.96 -9.23 -4.74
N ARG A 76 0.49 -9.72 -3.58
CA ARG A 76 0.60 -9.00 -2.31
C ARG A 76 2.05 -8.79 -1.91
N ASP A 77 2.87 -9.82 -2.03
CA ASP A 77 4.29 -9.75 -1.65
C ASP A 77 5.03 -8.71 -2.51
N PHE A 78 4.84 -8.74 -3.84
CA PHE A 78 5.40 -7.71 -4.71
C PHE A 78 4.87 -6.29 -4.42
N ALA A 79 3.59 -6.15 -4.03
CA ALA A 79 3.02 -4.84 -3.68
C ALA A 79 3.65 -4.28 -2.38
N LEU A 80 3.87 -5.13 -1.38
CA LEU A 80 4.53 -4.76 -0.13
C LEU A 80 5.99 -4.36 -0.38
N GLU A 81 6.74 -5.14 -1.17
CA GLU A 81 8.11 -4.79 -1.55
C GLU A 81 8.14 -3.47 -2.35
N ALA A 82 7.19 -3.25 -3.26
CA ALA A 82 7.08 -2.00 -4.00
C ALA A 82 6.86 -0.80 -3.06
N GLN A 83 5.98 -0.96 -2.07
CA GLN A 83 5.72 0.05 -1.06
C GLN A 83 6.99 0.37 -0.25
N GLU A 84 7.73 -0.65 0.20
CA GLU A 84 8.97 -0.46 0.95
C GLU A 84 10.02 0.32 0.15
N GLN A 85 10.25 -0.07 -1.10
CA GLN A 85 11.21 0.61 -1.97
C GLN A 85 10.79 2.06 -2.26
N ALA A 86 9.49 2.32 -2.40
CA ALA A 86 8.97 3.67 -2.55
C ALA A 86 9.17 4.53 -1.27
N MET A 87 9.01 3.94 -0.07
CA MET A 87 9.32 4.65 1.19
C MET A 87 10.80 5.02 1.28
N LEU A 88 11.70 4.10 0.91
CA LEU A 88 13.15 4.36 0.86
C LEU A 88 13.49 5.43 -0.17
N ALA A 89 12.88 5.38 -1.35
CA ALA A 89 13.05 6.39 -2.38
C ALA A 89 12.63 7.78 -1.90
N ARG A 90 11.45 7.86 -1.24
CA ARG A 90 10.94 9.09 -0.64
C ARG A 90 11.87 9.64 0.42
N GLN A 91 12.33 8.80 1.36
CA GLN A 91 13.24 9.24 2.43
C GLN A 91 14.57 9.75 1.86
N THR A 92 15.16 8.99 0.94
CA THR A 92 16.43 9.37 0.28
C THR A 92 16.29 10.70 -0.47
N ALA A 93 15.13 10.94 -1.09
CA ALA A 93 14.85 12.18 -1.78
C ALA A 93 14.78 13.38 -0.83
N LEU A 94 14.05 13.23 0.28
CA LEU A 94 13.96 14.25 1.32
C LEU A 94 15.34 14.58 1.89
N ASP A 95 16.14 13.57 2.22
CA ASP A 95 17.48 13.75 2.79
C ASP A 95 18.41 14.50 1.81
N LYS A 96 18.42 14.12 0.53
CA LYS A 96 19.24 14.79 -0.50
C LYS A 96 18.74 16.19 -0.85
N SER A 97 17.42 16.41 -0.82
CA SER A 97 16.84 17.74 -1.07
C SER A 97 17.17 18.72 0.08
N GLY A 98 17.18 18.24 1.33
CA GLY A 98 17.54 19.03 2.50
C GLY A 98 19.04 19.32 2.61
N ASN A 99 19.88 18.46 2.02
CA ASN A 99 21.33 18.64 1.97
C ASN A 99 21.85 19.45 0.77
N ARG A 100 20.98 20.04 -0.07
CA ARG A 100 21.43 21.07 -1.03
C ARG A 100 21.87 22.28 -0.19
N PRO A 101 23.11 22.79 -0.33
CA PRO A 101 23.49 24.03 0.32
C PRO A 101 22.53 25.12 -0.17
N GLN A 102 21.74 25.64 0.78
CA GLN A 102 20.75 26.67 0.56
C GLN A 102 21.51 27.99 0.35
N ASN A 103 21.98 28.18 -0.88
CA ASN A 103 22.63 29.39 -1.34
C ASN A 103 21.52 30.35 -1.80
N ASP A 104 20.76 30.88 -0.85
CA ASP A 104 19.89 32.04 -1.06
C ASP A 104 20.66 33.34 -0.75
#